data_AF-A0A3E0DG88-F1
#
_entry.id   AF-A0A3E0DG88-F1
#
_cell.length_a   1.000
_cell.length_b   1.000
_cell.length_c   1.000
_cell.angle_alpha   90.00
_cell.angle_beta   90.00
_cell.angle_gamma   90.00
#
_symmetry.space_group_name_H-M   'P 1'
#
loop_
_entity.id
_entity.type
_entity.pdbx_description
1 polymer ?
#
loop_
_entity_poly.entity_id
_entity_poly.type
_entity_poly.pdbx_seq_one_letter_code
_entity_poly.pdbx_strand_id
1 'polypeptide(L)'
;MRNKKATDELELKIKNTSSSKLTLVAKDYVYLKLHKELKLKTGEETSLKMDTKKHKGWYQISLASKEDPQLEITYAGRLETVKTVSQILRWDE
;
A
#
# COMPACT_ATOMS: atom_id res chain seq x y z
N MET A 1 -17.71 -20.90 -17.26
CA MET A 1 -17.38 -19.92 -16.20
C MET A 1 -15.97 -19.37 -16.48
N ARG A 2 -15.81 -18.05 -16.69
CA ARG A 2 -14.49 -17.43 -16.91
C ARG A 2 -13.71 -17.49 -15.59
N ASN A 3 -12.73 -18.39 -15.47
CA ASN A 3 -11.72 -18.32 -14.42
C ASN A 3 -11.00 -16.97 -14.55
N LYS A 4 -11.41 -15.97 -13.76
CA LYS A 4 -10.57 -14.78 -13.54
C LYS A 4 -9.32 -15.28 -12.83
N LYS A 5 -8.22 -15.49 -13.56
CA LYS A 5 -6.91 -15.80 -12.97
C LYS A 5 -6.67 -14.80 -11.83
N ALA A 6 -6.36 -15.30 -10.64
CA ALA A 6 -5.88 -14.45 -9.57
C ALA A 6 -4.69 -13.65 -10.11
N THR A 7 -4.76 -12.32 -10.02
CA THR A 7 -3.60 -11.49 -10.29
C THR A 7 -2.74 -11.58 -9.06
N ASP A 8 -1.57 -12.18 -9.19
CA ASP A 8 -0.57 -12.24 -8.11
C ASP A 8 0.06 -10.85 -7.84
N GLU A 9 -0.36 -9.81 -8.55
CA GLU A 9 0.09 -8.43 -8.39
C GLU A 9 -0.89 -7.66 -7.48
N LEU A 10 -0.37 -7.12 -6.38
CA LEU A 10 -1.05 -6.17 -5.51
C LEU A 10 -0.65 -4.75 -5.92
N GLU A 11 -1.65 -3.89 -6.18
CA GLU A 11 -1.43 -2.45 -6.37
C GLU A 11 -2.04 -1.68 -5.20
N LEU A 12 -1.19 -0.92 -4.50
CA LEU A 12 -1.58 0.02 -3.45
C LEU A 12 -1.51 1.44 -4.00
N LYS A 13 -2.67 2.09 -4.12
CA LYS A 13 -2.77 3.51 -4.49
C LYS A 13 -2.82 4.36 -3.25
N ILE A 14 -1.96 5.38 -3.20
CA ILE A 14 -1.75 6.21 -2.02
C ILE A 14 -1.83 7.67 -2.47
N LYS A 15 -2.75 8.43 -1.88
CA LYS A 15 -2.93 9.85 -2.17
C LYS A 15 -2.67 10.66 -0.90
N ASN A 16 -1.84 11.70 -1.03
CA ASN A 16 -1.67 12.69 0.03
C ASN A 16 -2.81 13.70 -0.02
N THR A 17 -3.73 13.62 0.94
CA THR A 17 -4.87 14.54 1.07
C THR A 17 -4.62 15.68 2.06
N SER A 18 -3.48 15.68 2.75
CA SER A 18 -3.12 16.73 3.70
C SER A 18 -2.74 18.03 2.99
N SER A 19 -2.70 19.13 3.75
CA SER A 19 -2.24 20.45 3.29
C SER A 19 -0.72 20.52 3.05
N SER A 20 0.04 19.54 3.52
CA SER A 20 1.51 19.54 3.53
C SER A 20 2.12 18.39 2.71
N LYS A 21 3.43 18.47 2.44
CA LYS A 21 4.18 17.32 1.88
C LYS A 21 4.20 16.17 2.90
N LEU A 22 4.21 14.94 2.39
CA LEU A 22 4.17 13.72 3.19
C LEU A 22 5.25 12.74 2.70
N THR A 23 6.02 12.19 3.64
CA THR A 23 6.99 11.13 3.38
C THR A 23 6.53 9.86 4.08
N LEU A 24 6.08 8.87 3.29
CA LEU A 24 5.71 7.56 3.80
C LEU A 24 6.84 6.56 3.61
N VAL A 25 6.97 5.65 4.56
CA VAL A 25 7.84 4.47 4.45
C VAL A 25 6.94 3.24 4.40
N ALA A 26 6.95 2.57 3.26
CA ALA A 26 6.29 1.29 3.04
C ALA A 26 7.22 0.15 3.43
N LYS A 27 6.77 -0.73 4.32
CA LYS A 27 7.52 -1.87 4.86
C LYS A 27 6.71 -3.15 4.77
N ASP A 28 7.36 -4.25 4.42
CA ASP A 28 6.84 -5.61 4.61
C ASP A 28 8.01 -6.46 5.11
N TYR A 29 7.94 -6.98 6.33
CA TYR A 29 8.99 -7.80 6.92
C TYR A 29 8.74 -9.31 6.80
N VAL A 30 7.55 -9.71 6.37
CA VAL A 30 7.09 -11.10 6.46
C VAL A 30 7.18 -11.80 5.12
N TYR A 31 6.65 -11.19 4.08
CA TYR A 31 6.51 -11.80 2.77
C TYR A 31 7.42 -11.11 1.77
N LEU A 32 7.14 -9.84 1.47
CA LEU A 32 7.76 -9.15 0.34
C LEU A 32 9.16 -8.60 0.65
N LYS A 33 9.56 -8.55 1.93
CA LYS A 33 10.83 -7.92 2.36
C LYS A 33 10.99 -6.50 1.78
N LEU A 34 9.87 -5.77 1.72
CA LEU A 34 9.79 -4.44 1.12
C LEU A 34 10.30 -3.40 2.12
N HIS A 35 11.08 -2.44 1.62
CA HIS A 35 11.35 -1.19 2.31
C HIS A 35 11.49 -0.07 1.28
N LYS A 36 10.46 0.78 1.15
CA LYS A 36 10.41 1.82 0.13
C LYS A 36 9.93 3.15 0.70
N GLU A 37 10.63 4.22 0.36
CA GLU A 37 10.23 5.58 0.71
C GLU A 37 9.39 6.19 -0.42
N LEU A 38 8.28 6.81 -0.07
CA LEU A 38 7.35 7.49 -0.96
C LEU A 38 7.24 8.94 -0.52
N LYS A 39 7.71 9.86 -1.36
CA LYS A 39 7.59 11.30 -1.13
C LYS A 39 6.43 11.81 -1.97
N LEU A 40 5.39 12.33 -1.32
CA LEU A 40 4.20 12.86 -1.97
C LEU A 40 4.05 14.35 -1.64
N LYS A 41 3.94 15.17 -2.69
CA LYS A 41 3.49 16.56 -2.55
C LYS A 41 2.02 16.59 -2.13
N THR A 42 1.56 17.75 -1.67
CA THR A 42 0.14 18.03 -1.42
C THR A 42 -0.71 17.65 -2.64
N GLY A 43 -1.72 16.81 -2.42
CA GLY A 43 -2.64 16.33 -3.47
C GLY A 43 -2.09 15.25 -4.39
N GLU A 44 -0.81 14.88 -4.29
CA GLU A 44 -0.17 13.88 -5.16
C GLU A 44 -0.68 12.47 -4.87
N GLU A 45 -0.80 11.66 -5.92
CA GLU A 45 -1.14 10.25 -5.85
C GLU A 45 0.02 9.42 -6.43
N THR A 46 0.36 8.34 -5.75
CA THR A 46 1.35 7.36 -6.20
C THR A 46 0.79 5.95 -6.13
N SER A 47 1.40 5.03 -6.88
CA SER A 47 1.03 3.62 -6.90
C SER A 47 2.24 2.75 -6.57
N LEU A 48 2.04 1.82 -5.64
CA LEU A 48 3.01 0.81 -5.25
C LEU A 48 2.54 -0.55 -5.74
N LYS A 49 3.21 -1.08 -6.76
CA LYS A 49 2.96 -2.42 -7.30
C LYS A 49 3.89 -3.44 -6.66
N MET A 50 3.34 -4.59 -6.27
CA MET A 50 4.05 -5.67 -5.58
C MET A 50 3.65 -7.03 -6.13
N ASP A 51 4.64 -7.89 -6.36
CA ASP A 51 4.44 -9.28 -6.76
C ASP A 51 4.32 -10.18 -5.53
N THR A 52 3.13 -10.72 -5.30
CA THR A 52 2.79 -11.63 -4.19
C THR A 52 2.84 -13.11 -4.59
N LYS A 53 3.20 -13.42 -5.84
CA LYS A 53 3.16 -14.79 -6.40
C LYS A 53 3.98 -15.77 -5.59
N LYS A 54 5.19 -15.36 -5.20
CA LYS A 54 6.12 -16.17 -4.39
C LYS A 54 5.54 -16.57 -3.03
N HIS A 55 4.58 -15.80 -2.55
CA HIS A 55 3.94 -15.98 -1.26
C HIS A 55 2.47 -16.39 -1.40
N LYS A 56 2.07 -16.95 -2.55
CA LYS A 56 0.71 -17.47 -2.80
C LYS A 56 -0.39 -16.44 -2.48
N GLY A 57 -0.13 -15.17 -2.82
CA GLY A 57 -1.06 -14.06 -2.60
C GLY A 57 -1.00 -13.41 -1.22
N TRP A 58 -0.21 -13.94 -0.27
CA TRP A 58 -0.07 -13.34 1.06
C TRP A 58 0.74 -12.03 1.03
N TYR A 59 0.30 -11.05 1.80
CA TYR A 59 0.98 -9.78 1.99
C TYR A 59 0.78 -9.23 3.41
N GLN A 60 1.73 -8.43 3.88
CA GLN A 60 1.61 -7.61 5.08
C GLN A 60 2.43 -6.33 4.92
N ILE A 61 1.76 -5.22 4.62
CA ILE A 61 2.40 -3.95 4.27
C ILE A 61 2.01 -2.88 5.27
N SER A 62 3.00 -2.30 5.93
CA SER A 62 2.86 -1.16 6.83
C SER A 62 3.28 0.12 6.10
N LEU A 63 2.46 1.16 6.18
CA LEU A 63 2.77 2.52 5.74
C LEU A 63 2.90 3.39 6.99
N ALA A 64 4.08 3.97 7.22
CA ALA A 64 4.31 4.89 8.33
C ALA A 64 4.78 6.25 7.81
N SER A 65 4.25 7.35 8.36
CA SER A 65 4.77 8.69 8.06
C SER A 65 6.07 8.95 8.81
N LYS A 66 6.99 9.70 8.16
CA LYS A 66 8.17 10.24 8.83
C LYS A 66 7.88 11.53 9.60
N GLU A 67 6.86 12.26 9.17
CA GLU A 67 6.44 13.52 9.77
C GLU A 67 5.57 13.29 11.01
N ASP A 68 4.73 12.25 10.99
CA ASP A 68 3.86 11.88 12.11
C ASP A 68 4.02 10.39 12.48
N PRO A 69 4.72 10.08 13.59
CA PRO A 69 4.86 8.71 14.08
C PRO A 69 3.55 8.02 14.48
N GLN A 70 2.47 8.77 14.71
CA GLN A 70 1.15 8.20 15.02
C GLN A 70 0.42 7.74 13.75
N LEU A 71 0.80 8.28 12.58
CA LEU A 71 0.25 7.87 11.30
C LEU A 71 0.96 6.60 10.80
N GLU A 72 0.52 5.46 11.31
CA GLU A 72 0.89 4.13 10.83
C GLU A 72 -0.36 3.31 10.49
N ILE A 73 -0.37 2.72 9.29
CA ILE A 73 -1.46 1.85 8.84
C ILE A 73 -0.85 0.57 8.28
N THR A 74 -1.33 -0.57 8.78
CA THR A 74 -0.91 -1.89 8.31
C THR A 74 -2.03 -2.60 7.58
N TYR A 75 -1.74 -3.06 6.36
CA TYR A 75 -2.62 -3.87 5.54
C TYR A 75 -2.08 -5.29 5.47
N ALA A 76 -2.87 -6.27 5.89
CA ALA A 76 -2.51 -7.69 5.79
C ALA A 76 -3.66 -8.48 5.19
N GLY A 77 -3.31 -9.49 4.40
CA GLY A 77 -4.32 -10.36 3.79
C GLY A 77 -3.73 -11.32 2.78
N ARG A 78 -4.64 -12.00 2.06
CA ARG A 78 -4.31 -12.89 0.96
C ARG A 78 -5.18 -12.55 -0.24
N LEU A 79 -4.55 -12.42 -1.41
CA LEU A 79 -5.25 -12.30 -2.68
C LEU A 79 -5.87 -13.66 -3.04
N GLU A 80 -7.16 -13.82 -2.78
CA GLU A 80 -7.91 -15.05 -3.12
C GLU A 80 -8.43 -15.01 -4.57
N THR A 81 -8.84 -13.83 -5.07
CA THR A 81 -9.17 -13.53 -6.48
C THR A 81 -9.12 -12.01 -6.69
N VAL A 82 -8.94 -11.55 -7.93
CA VAL A 82 -8.76 -10.12 -8.33
C VAL A 82 -9.63 -9.17 -7.50
N LYS A 83 -9.00 -8.47 -6.54
CA LYS A 83 -9.60 -7.39 -5.76
C LYS A 83 -8.65 -6.21 -5.77
N THR A 84 -8.99 -5.19 -6.54
CA THR A 84 -8.34 -3.87 -6.46
C THR A 84 -8.73 -3.27 -5.11
N VAL A 85 -7.75 -3.06 -4.24
CA VAL A 85 -7.96 -2.32 -2.98
C VAL A 85 -7.58 -0.87 -3.24
N SER A 86 -8.58 -0.02 -3.45
CA SER A 86 -8.41 1.43 -3.48
C SER A 86 -8.79 1.98 -2.12
N GLN A 87 -7.84 2.58 -1.39
CA GLN A 87 -8.14 3.25 -0.12
C GLN A 87 -7.70 4.71 -0.20
N ILE A 88 -8.65 5.61 0.06
CA ILE A 88 -8.41 7.05 0.16
C ILE A 88 -8.17 7.34 1.64
N LEU A 89 -6.96 7.72 2.00
CA LEU A 89 -6.67 8.25 3.33
C LEU A 89 -7.12 9.71 3.34
N ARG A 90 -8.11 10.03 4.18
CA ARG A 90 -8.47 11.40 4.56
C ARG A 90 -8.00 11.62 5.99
N TRP A 91 -7.27 12.70 6.20
CA TRP A 91 -7.01 13.23 7.53
C TRP A 91 -7.51 14.68 7.52
N ASP A 92 -8.46 14.97 8.41
CA ASP A 92 -8.92 16.33 8.70
C ASP A 92 -8.26 16.73 10.02
N GLU A 93 -7.61 17.90 10.02
CA GLU A 93 -6.98 18.54 11.20
C GLU A 93 -7.97 18.80 12.34
#